data_AF-A0A0K2TY93-F1
#
_entry.id   AF-A0A0K2TY93-F1
#
_cell.length_a   1.000
_cell.length_b   1.000
_cell.length_c   1.000
_cell.angle_alpha   90.00
_cell.angle_beta   90.00
_cell.angle_gamma   90.00
#
_symmetry.space_group_name_H-M   'P 1'
#
loop_
_entity.id
_entity.type
_entity.pdbx_description
1 polymer ?
#
loop_
_entity_poly.entity_id
_entity_poly.type
_entity_poly.pdbx_seq_one_letter_code
_entity_poly.pdbx_strand_id
1 'polypeptide(L)'
;MLSLVLVVKSGTWNDVVDGPFLKKCNVLSVRNNLLFWSVSLVVPLKLKCSFLQELHVNHSSVVWMKAIARSRLWWPGIDQAIKEFVNACKMCQEHAPAPPSQFVPLSLASEWERIHVNYGKINGKDVLGMVDAGSKNMPDTNTLATLKQMFGWFKRFGLPKSVHSDNGPQF
;
A
#
# COMPACT_ATOMS: atom_id res chain seq x y z
N MET A 1 6.48 24.46 7.93
CA MET A 1 7.59 24.77 6.99
C MET A 1 8.46 25.95 7.45
N LEU A 2 8.08 26.71 8.49
CA LEU A 2 8.84 27.85 9.03
C LEU A 2 9.73 27.53 10.27
N SER A 3 9.75 26.30 10.78
CA SER A 3 10.47 25.92 12.01
C SER A 3 11.90 25.38 11.80
N LEU A 4 12.26 25.02 10.56
CA LEU A 4 13.57 24.43 10.23
C LEU A 4 14.79 25.36 10.42
N VAL A 5 14.61 26.58 10.94
CA VAL A 5 15.63 27.65 10.96
C VAL A 5 16.20 27.95 12.36
N LEU A 6 15.70 27.34 13.43
CA LEU A 6 16.27 27.59 14.76
C LEU A 6 16.63 26.28 15.43
N VAL A 7 17.94 26.01 15.49
CA VAL A 7 18.69 25.48 16.66
C VAL A 7 20.00 24.90 16.14
N VAL A 8 21.00 25.76 15.93
CA VAL A 8 22.41 25.43 16.16
C VAL A 8 23.10 26.72 16.65
N LYS A 9 22.74 27.17 17.85
CA LYS A 9 23.44 28.29 18.52
C LYS A 9 24.27 27.86 19.73
N SER A 10 24.28 26.57 20.07
CA SER A 10 25.09 26.06 21.17
C SER A 10 25.34 24.58 20.96
N GLY A 11 26.38 24.25 20.20
CA GLY A 11 26.79 22.87 20.01
C GLY A 11 28.25 22.86 19.65
N THR A 12 29.12 22.64 20.62
CA THR A 12 30.46 22.14 20.37
C THR A 12 30.32 20.92 19.45
N TRP A 13 30.87 21.01 18.24
CA TRP A 13 30.77 19.98 17.20
C TRP A 13 31.33 18.62 17.62
N ASN A 14 31.99 18.54 18.78
CA ASN A 14 32.47 17.31 19.39
C ASN A 14 31.36 16.26 19.61
N ASP A 15 30.10 16.66 19.77
CA ASP A 15 28.95 15.73 19.92
C ASP A 15 28.31 15.31 18.58
N VAL A 16 28.76 15.89 17.47
CA VAL A 16 28.18 15.70 16.12
C VAL A 16 28.94 14.64 15.33
N VAL A 17 30.18 14.36 15.72
CA VAL A 17 31.12 13.58 14.91
C VAL A 17 31.46 12.26 15.58
N ASP A 18 30.49 11.33 15.63
CA ASP A 18 30.79 9.92 15.89
C ASP A 18 31.39 9.24 14.64
N GLY A 19 32.00 8.07 14.81
CA GLY A 19 32.73 7.30 13.79
C GLY A 19 32.19 7.31 12.34
N PRO A 20 30.86 7.22 12.09
CA PRO A 20 30.31 7.28 10.73
C PRO A 20 30.45 8.64 10.03
N PHE A 21 30.50 9.74 10.79
CA PHE A 21 30.71 11.10 10.28
C PHE A 21 32.16 11.31 9.85
N LEU A 22 33.10 10.69 10.57
CA LEU A 22 34.55 10.76 10.31
C LEU A 22 34.94 10.21 8.92
N LYS A 23 34.23 9.18 8.44
CA LYS A 23 34.47 8.59 7.10
C LYS A 23 34.17 9.54 5.94
N LYS A 24 33.49 10.67 6.17
CA LYS A 24 33.11 11.66 5.14
C LYS A 24 33.63 13.07 5.42
N CYS A 25 34.57 13.24 6.36
CA CYS A 25 35.08 14.54 6.79
C CYS A 25 35.57 15.45 5.66
N ASN A 26 36.21 14.88 4.62
CA ASN A 26 36.76 15.65 3.50
C ASN A 26 35.70 16.30 2.58
N VAL A 27 34.40 16.07 2.82
CA VAL A 27 33.29 16.55 1.98
C VAL A 27 32.28 17.38 2.78
N LEU A 28 32.64 17.76 4.02
CA LEU A 28 31.81 18.59 4.88
C LEU A 28 32.15 20.06 4.67
N SER A 29 31.12 20.91 4.72
CA SER A 29 31.29 22.37 4.67
C SER A 29 30.55 23.04 5.82
N VAL A 30 31.08 24.15 6.32
CA VAL A 30 30.45 24.95 7.37
C VAL A 30 29.95 26.25 6.75
N ARG A 31 28.68 26.59 6.96
CA ARG A 31 28.06 27.85 6.51
C ARG A 31 27.17 28.37 7.62
N ASN A 32 27.30 29.65 8.00
CA ASN A 32 26.49 30.25 9.06
C ASN A 32 26.47 29.44 10.37
N ASN A 33 27.61 28.87 10.77
CA ASN A 33 27.71 27.96 11.93
C ASN A 33 26.82 26.71 11.84
N LEU A 34 26.55 26.23 10.63
CA LEU A 34 25.86 24.97 10.36
C LEU A 34 26.76 24.06 9.53
N LEU A 35 26.73 22.76 9.84
CA LEU A 35 27.50 21.74 9.14
C LEU A 35 26.66 21.13 8.02
N PHE A 36 27.21 21.06 6.83
CA PHE A 36 26.55 20.53 5.65
C PHE A 36 27.36 19.39 5.02
N TRP A 37 26.66 18.38 4.53
CA TRP A 37 27.18 17.39 3.60
C TRP A 37 26.57 17.63 2.22
N SER A 38 27.39 18.07 1.26
CA SER A 38 26.93 18.61 -0.01
C SER A 38 25.90 19.73 0.20
N VAL A 39 24.61 19.48 -0.06
CA VAL A 39 23.50 20.43 0.13
C VAL A 39 22.64 20.14 1.36
N SER A 40 22.87 19.03 2.06
CA SER A 40 22.06 18.59 3.20
C SER A 40 22.65 19.03 4.53
N LEU A 41 21.81 19.54 5.44
CA LEU A 41 22.18 19.89 6.80
C LEU A 41 22.50 18.64 7.60
N VAL A 42 23.68 18.60 8.20
CA VAL A 42 24.08 17.54 9.12
C VAL A 42 23.39 17.76 10.45
N VAL A 43 22.55 16.81 10.87
CA VAL A 43 21.77 16.92 12.10
C VAL A 43 22.52 16.27 13.27
N PRO A 44 22.81 17.03 14.35
CA PRO A 44 23.36 16.48 15.59
C PRO A 44 22.50 15.36 16.17
N LEU A 45 23.14 14.37 16.81
CA LEU A 45 22.44 13.23 17.44
C LEU A 45 21.33 13.69 18.40
N LYS A 46 21.61 14.72 19.21
CA LYS A 46 20.70 15.31 20.20
C LYS A 46 19.43 15.91 19.58
N LEU A 47 19.47 16.30 18.30
CA LEU A 47 18.35 16.96 17.62
C LEU A 47 17.53 16.00 16.75
N LYS A 48 17.99 14.76 16.51
CA LYS A 48 17.29 13.79 15.66
C LYS A 48 15.81 13.65 16.02
N CYS A 49 15.49 13.54 17.32
CA CYS A 49 14.11 13.39 17.78
C CYS A 49 13.25 14.61 17.42
N SER A 50 13.75 15.82 17.64
CA SER A 50 13.03 17.06 17.29
C SER A 50 12.76 17.17 15.78
N PHE A 51 13.75 16.85 14.94
CA PHE A 51 13.54 16.81 13.48
C PHE A 51 12.54 15.73 13.06
N LEU A 52 12.56 14.56 13.69
CA LEU A 52 11.58 13.50 13.42
C LEU A 52 10.16 13.93 13.80
N GLN A 53 9.99 14.60 14.94
CA GLN A 53 8.71 15.19 15.36
C GLN A 53 8.21 16.23 14.35
N GLU A 54 9.08 17.14 13.89
CA GLU A 54 8.72 18.14 12.87
C GLU A 54 8.34 17.51 11.52
N LEU A 55 9.08 16.49 11.08
CA LEU A 55 8.74 15.74 9.86
C LEU A 55 7.42 14.99 10.01
N HIS A 56 7.08 14.56 11.22
CA HIS A 56 5.89 13.78 11.51
C HIS A 56 4.65 14.64 11.78
N VAL A 57 4.74 15.98 11.68
CA VAL A 57 3.60 16.88 11.83
C VAL A 57 2.44 16.41 10.94
N ASN A 58 1.24 16.41 11.52
CA ASN A 58 0.00 15.94 10.90
C ASN A 58 0.07 14.48 10.40
N HIS A 59 0.86 13.61 11.04
CA HIS A 59 1.01 12.20 10.67
C HIS A 59 1.41 12.00 9.20
N SER A 60 2.30 12.86 8.73
CA SER A 60 2.82 12.82 7.37
C SER A 60 3.33 11.42 7.01
N SER A 61 3.07 10.99 5.78
CA SER A 61 3.41 9.64 5.33
C SER A 61 4.93 9.38 5.39
N VAL A 62 5.31 8.12 5.64
CA VAL A 62 6.72 7.69 5.64
C VAL A 62 7.42 8.08 4.33
N VAL A 63 6.71 8.01 3.20
CA VAL A 63 7.24 8.39 1.88
C VAL A 63 7.54 9.88 1.83
N TRP A 64 6.62 10.72 2.30
CA TRP A 64 6.81 12.16 2.35
C TRP A 64 7.95 12.57 3.30
N MET A 65 7.96 12.00 4.51
CA MET A 65 9.02 12.26 5.50
C MET A 65 10.41 11.95 4.93
N LYS A 66 10.57 10.80 4.24
CA LYS A 66 11.84 10.43 3.59
C LYS A 66 12.21 11.37 2.46
N ALA A 67 11.26 11.81 1.65
CA ALA A 67 11.53 12.72 0.54
C ALA A 67 12.08 14.07 1.07
N ILE A 68 11.43 14.65 2.08
CA ILE A 68 11.90 15.89 2.70
C ILE A 68 13.25 15.69 3.38
N ALA A 69 13.38 14.63 4.18
CA ALA A 69 14.60 14.30 4.88
C ALA A 69 15.81 14.18 3.92
N ARG A 70 15.69 13.38 2.85
CA ARG A 70 16.78 13.20 1.86
C ARG A 70 17.13 14.46 1.07
N SER A 71 16.21 15.41 0.98
CA SER A 71 16.44 16.67 0.25
C SER A 71 17.18 17.73 1.06
N ARG A 72 17.11 17.67 2.40
CA ARG A 72 17.54 18.77 3.29
C ARG A 72 18.36 18.35 4.49
N LEU A 73 18.26 17.10 4.92
CA LEU A 73 18.82 16.63 6.19
C LEU A 73 19.71 15.42 5.95
N TRP A 74 20.72 15.27 6.80
CA TRP A 74 21.59 14.12 6.75
C TRP A 74 22.06 13.67 8.13
N TRP A 75 21.89 12.37 8.37
CA TRP A 75 22.61 11.60 9.38
C TRP A 75 22.59 10.11 8.97
N PRO A 76 23.55 9.30 9.46
CA PRO A 76 23.54 7.86 9.22
C PRO A 76 22.25 7.20 9.72
N GLY A 77 21.56 6.46 8.84
CA GLY A 77 20.35 5.72 9.20
C GLY A 77 19.05 6.54 9.25
N ILE A 78 19.00 7.73 8.63
CA ILE A 78 17.81 8.60 8.61
C ILE A 78 16.51 7.89 8.18
N ASP A 79 16.56 7.09 7.11
CA ASP A 79 15.39 6.37 6.63
C ASP A 79 14.87 5.34 7.62
N GLN A 80 15.77 4.69 8.36
CA GLN A 80 15.45 3.70 9.37
C GLN A 80 14.82 4.38 10.60
N ALA A 81 15.42 5.48 11.06
CA ALA A 81 14.88 6.29 12.14
C ALA A 81 13.46 6.81 11.82
N ILE A 82 13.19 7.24 10.58
CA ILE A 82 11.85 7.66 10.15
C ILE A 82 10.86 6.49 10.22
N LYS A 83 11.24 5.29 9.73
CA LYS A 83 10.38 4.11 9.79
C LYS A 83 10.04 3.74 11.24
N GLU A 84 11.04 3.68 12.11
CA GLU A 84 10.87 3.36 13.53
C GLU A 84 9.97 4.38 14.23
N PHE A 85 10.17 5.67 13.95
CA PHE A 85 9.35 6.74 14.51
C PHE A 85 7.87 6.62 14.13
N VAL A 86 7.58 6.34 12.85
CA VAL A 86 6.19 6.17 12.38
C VAL A 86 5.59 4.85 12.88
N ASN A 87 6.40 3.79 13.01
CA ASN A 87 5.97 2.50 13.57
C ASN A 87 5.61 2.61 15.06
N ALA A 88 6.27 3.49 15.81
CA ALA A 88 5.94 3.77 17.19
C ALA A 88 4.70 4.68 17.36
N CYS A 89 4.22 5.32 16.28
CA CYS A 89 3.08 6.23 16.34
C CYS A 89 1.75 5.49 16.28
N LYS A 90 1.01 5.50 17.40
CA LYS A 90 -0.30 4.86 17.53
C LYS A 90 -1.29 5.26 16.44
N MET A 91 -1.47 6.56 16.17
CA MET A 91 -2.42 7.03 15.16
C MET A 91 -2.06 6.56 13.75
N CYS A 92 -0.76 6.48 13.42
CA CYS A 92 -0.33 5.95 12.13
C CYS A 92 -0.55 4.44 12.01
N GLN A 93 -0.41 3.68 13.10
CA GLN A 93 -0.68 2.25 13.09
C GLN A 93 -2.19 1.95 12.97
N GLU A 94 -3.03 2.72 13.65
CA GLU A 94 -4.50 2.56 13.59
C GLU A 94 -5.07 2.83 12.19
N HIS A 95 -4.45 3.73 11.42
CA HIS A 95 -4.89 4.10 10.06
C HIS A 95 -4.03 3.44 8.97
N ALA A 96 -3.18 2.48 9.32
CA ALA A 96 -2.38 1.77 8.34
C ALA A 96 -3.28 0.92 7.43
N PRO A 97 -3.01 0.87 6.11
CA PRO A 97 -3.76 0.00 5.21
C PRO A 97 -3.58 -1.47 5.62
N ALA A 98 -4.65 -2.24 5.49
CA ALA A 98 -4.60 -3.67 5.71
C ALA A 98 -3.56 -4.32 4.80
N PRO A 99 -2.84 -5.36 5.26
CA PRO A 99 -1.98 -6.13 4.37
C PRO A 99 -2.81 -6.65 3.18
N PRO A 100 -2.23 -6.69 1.97
CA PRO A 100 -2.94 -7.22 0.81
C PRO A 100 -3.43 -8.63 1.12
N SER A 101 -4.73 -8.88 0.96
CA SER A 101 -5.28 -10.22 1.17
C SER A 101 -4.57 -11.17 0.20
N GLN A 102 -4.12 -12.33 0.69
CA GLN A 102 -3.64 -13.38 -0.20
C GLN A 102 -4.79 -13.78 -1.12
N PHE A 103 -4.66 -13.46 -2.41
CA PHE A 103 -5.56 -14.00 -3.41
C PHE A 103 -5.30 -15.51 -3.50
N VAL A 104 -6.28 -16.30 -3.07
CA VAL A 104 -6.26 -17.75 -3.27
C VAL A 104 -7.08 -18.02 -4.54
N PRO A 105 -6.44 -18.38 -5.67
CA PRO A 105 -7.19 -18.77 -6.86
C PRO A 105 -8.07 -19.98 -6.52
N LEU A 106 -9.32 -19.97 -6.99
CA LEU A 106 -10.12 -21.19 -6.94
C LEU A 106 -9.45 -22.29 -7.78
N SER A 107 -9.63 -23.54 -7.37
CA SER A 107 -9.15 -24.69 -8.16
C SER A 107 -9.75 -24.68 -9.57
N LEU A 108 -8.95 -25.10 -10.55
CA LEU A 108 -9.42 -25.31 -11.92
C LEU A 108 -10.62 -26.27 -11.89
N ALA A 109 -11.69 -25.91 -12.60
CA ALA A 109 -12.88 -26.73 -12.74
C ALA A 109 -12.85 -27.42 -14.09
N SER A 110 -13.33 -28.67 -14.14
CA SER A 110 -13.66 -29.33 -15.41
C SER A 110 -14.94 -28.72 -15.98
N GLU A 111 -15.17 -28.91 -17.29
CA GLU A 111 -16.42 -28.51 -17.92
C GLU A 111 -17.62 -29.07 -17.14
N TRP A 112 -18.59 -28.21 -16.85
CA TRP A 112 -19.80 -28.50 -16.10
C TRP A 112 -19.62 -28.91 -14.63
N GLU A 113 -18.44 -28.72 -14.04
CA GLU A 113 -18.17 -29.06 -12.64
C GLU A 113 -18.59 -27.96 -11.66
N ARG A 114 -18.34 -26.70 -12.02
CA ARG A 114 -18.62 -25.53 -11.18
C ARG A 114 -19.31 -24.46 -12.00
N ILE A 115 -20.52 -24.12 -11.59
CA ILE A 115 -21.31 -23.06 -12.19
C ILE A 115 -21.25 -21.83 -11.29
N HIS A 116 -20.92 -20.68 -11.87
CA HIS A 116 -21.10 -19.39 -11.23
C HIS A 116 -22.41 -18.76 -11.69
N VAL A 117 -23.19 -18.26 -10.75
CA VAL A 117 -24.45 -17.54 -11.02
C VAL A 117 -24.40 -16.14 -10.41
N ASN A 118 -24.92 -15.15 -11.13
CA ASN A 118 -25.02 -13.79 -10.63
C ASN A 118 -26.22 -13.06 -11.25
N TYR A 119 -26.93 -12.25 -10.46
CA TYR A 119 -27.95 -11.36 -11.01
C TYR A 119 -27.33 -10.03 -11.43
N GLY A 120 -27.73 -9.54 -12.59
CA GLY A 120 -27.40 -8.21 -13.08
C GLY A 120 -28.62 -7.53 -13.69
N LYS A 121 -28.47 -6.28 -14.11
CA LYS A 121 -29.54 -5.54 -14.80
C LYS A 121 -29.12 -5.22 -16.24
N ILE A 122 -30.01 -5.51 -17.19
CA ILE A 122 -29.89 -5.09 -18.60
C ILE A 122 -31.15 -4.31 -18.95
N ASN A 123 -31.00 -3.05 -19.39
CA ASN A 123 -32.12 -2.16 -19.70
C ASN A 123 -33.17 -2.07 -18.56
N GLY A 124 -32.69 -2.00 -17.32
CA GLY A 124 -33.54 -1.92 -16.12
C GLY A 124 -34.22 -3.23 -15.71
N LYS A 125 -34.09 -4.31 -16.47
CA LYS A 125 -34.65 -5.63 -16.15
C LYS A 125 -33.59 -6.51 -15.49
N ASP A 126 -33.99 -7.22 -14.45
CA ASP A 126 -33.13 -8.20 -13.79
C ASP A 126 -32.92 -9.43 -14.68
N VAL A 127 -31.67 -9.85 -14.79
CA VAL A 127 -31.22 -10.98 -15.62
C VAL A 127 -30.27 -11.83 -14.79
N LEU A 128 -30.48 -13.15 -14.80
CA LEU A 128 -29.55 -14.12 -14.23
C LEU A 128 -28.48 -14.48 -15.26
N GLY A 129 -27.23 -14.14 -14.95
CA GLY A 129 -26.05 -14.62 -15.66
C GLY A 129 -25.57 -15.94 -15.05
N MET A 130 -25.22 -16.91 -15.90
CA MET A 130 -24.68 -18.19 -15.50
C MET A 130 -23.44 -18.50 -16.35
N VAL A 131 -22.34 -18.87 -15.70
CA VAL A 131 -21.05 -19.17 -16.35
C VAL A 131 -20.53 -20.48 -15.82
N ASP A 132 -20.23 -21.43 -16.70
CA ASP A 132 -19.48 -22.63 -16.33
C ASP A 132 -17.98 -22.31 -16.25
N ALA A 133 -17.39 -22.51 -15.07
CA ALA A 133 -15.99 -22.23 -14.79
C ALA A 133 -15.01 -23.07 -15.65
N GLY A 134 -15.44 -24.25 -16.12
CA GLY A 134 -14.62 -25.14 -16.93
C GLY A 134 -14.72 -24.90 -18.44
N SER A 135 -15.74 -24.17 -18.90
CA SER A 135 -15.97 -23.92 -20.33
C SER A 135 -15.26 -22.67 -20.83
N LYS A 136 -14.68 -22.75 -22.04
CA LYS A 136 -14.04 -21.60 -22.72
C LYS A 136 -14.97 -20.83 -23.65
N ASN A 137 -16.22 -21.26 -23.77
CA ASN A 137 -17.19 -20.71 -24.72
C ASN A 137 -18.36 -20.09 -23.96
N MET A 138 -18.44 -18.75 -23.92
CA MET A 138 -19.64 -18.06 -23.46
C MET A 138 -20.59 -17.83 -24.64
N PRO A 139 -21.79 -18.43 -24.66
CA PRO A 139 -22.81 -18.13 -25.66
C PRO A 139 -23.61 -16.87 -25.30
N ASP A 140 -24.33 -16.33 -26.30
CA ASP A 140 -25.01 -15.03 -26.29
C ASP A 140 -25.99 -14.80 -25.11
N THR A 141 -25.98 -13.56 -24.62
CA THR A 141 -26.65 -13.03 -23.42
C THR A 141 -28.14 -12.69 -23.63
N ASN A 142 -28.95 -13.65 -24.09
CA ASN A 142 -30.42 -13.51 -24.10
C ASN A 142 -31.08 -14.50 -23.12
N THR A 143 -31.84 -13.99 -22.16
CA THR A 143 -32.49 -14.74 -21.07
C THR A 143 -33.30 -15.96 -21.52
N LEU A 144 -34.01 -15.88 -22.65
CA LEU A 144 -34.80 -17.01 -23.18
C LEU A 144 -33.92 -18.08 -23.84
N ALA A 145 -32.84 -17.65 -24.51
CA ALA A 145 -31.85 -18.54 -25.10
C ALA A 145 -31.04 -19.22 -23.99
N THR A 146 -30.65 -18.49 -22.95
CA THR A 146 -29.97 -18.99 -21.76
C THR A 146 -30.80 -20.05 -21.03
N LEU A 147 -32.11 -19.84 -20.81
CA LEU A 147 -32.97 -20.85 -20.18
C LEU A 147 -33.08 -22.14 -21.01
N LYS A 148 -33.34 -22.03 -22.32
CA LYS A 148 -33.38 -23.19 -23.22
C LYS A 148 -32.04 -23.94 -23.25
N GLN A 149 -30.95 -23.18 -23.24
CA GLN A 149 -29.60 -23.73 -23.24
C GLN A 149 -29.25 -24.36 -21.89
N MET A 150 -29.67 -23.78 -20.76
CA MET A 150 -29.55 -24.36 -19.41
C MET A 150 -30.29 -25.68 -19.33
N PHE A 151 -31.56 -25.75 -19.75
CA PHE A 151 -32.29 -27.02 -19.81
C PHE A 151 -31.62 -28.01 -20.77
N GLY A 152 -31.08 -27.52 -21.89
CA GLY A 152 -30.29 -28.34 -22.80
C GLY A 152 -29.02 -28.90 -22.17
N TRP A 153 -28.30 -28.09 -21.39
CA TRP A 153 -27.10 -28.48 -20.68
C TRP A 153 -27.41 -29.41 -19.51
N PHE A 154 -28.43 -29.16 -18.69
CA PHE A 154 -28.87 -30.09 -17.65
C PHE A 154 -29.31 -31.44 -18.24
N LYS A 155 -29.98 -31.43 -19.40
CA LYS A 155 -30.36 -32.68 -20.09
C LYS A 155 -29.15 -33.42 -20.67
N ARG A 156 -28.11 -32.69 -21.08
CA ARG A 156 -26.92 -33.26 -21.75
C ARG A 156 -25.83 -33.70 -20.78
N PHE A 157 -25.59 -32.94 -19.73
CA PHE A 157 -24.47 -33.10 -18.80
C PHE A 157 -24.90 -33.46 -17.38
N GLY A 158 -26.21 -33.44 -17.08
CA GLY A 158 -26.73 -33.66 -15.73
C GLY A 158 -26.59 -32.43 -14.83
N LEU A 159 -26.69 -32.63 -13.52
CA LEU A 159 -26.53 -31.56 -12.54
C LEU A 159 -25.03 -31.26 -12.32
N PRO A 160 -24.64 -29.98 -12.18
CA PRO A 160 -23.26 -29.63 -11.84
C PRO A 160 -22.92 -30.07 -10.41
N LYS A 161 -21.63 -30.24 -10.12
CA LYS A 161 -21.19 -30.62 -8.76
C LYS A 161 -21.31 -29.47 -7.77
N SER A 162 -21.14 -28.23 -8.22
CA SER A 162 -21.20 -27.04 -7.36
C SER A 162 -21.78 -25.84 -8.09
N VAL A 163 -22.55 -25.03 -7.35
CA VAL A 163 -23.09 -23.75 -7.79
C VAL A 163 -22.58 -22.68 -6.83
N HIS A 164 -21.98 -21.62 -7.36
CA HIS A 164 -21.41 -20.51 -6.61
C HIS A 164 -22.15 -19.23 -6.98
N SER A 165 -22.76 -18.57 -5.99
CA SER A 165 -23.40 -17.27 -6.13
C SER A 165 -22.65 -16.20 -5.35
N ASP A 166 -23.09 -14.95 -5.47
CA ASP A 166 -22.83 -13.97 -4.43
C ASP A 166 -23.75 -14.21 -3.22
N ASN A 167 -23.50 -13.50 -2.12
CA ASN A 167 -24.37 -13.50 -0.94
C ASN A 167 -25.54 -12.49 -1.09
N GLY A 168 -26.00 -12.26 -2.31
CA GLY A 168 -27.15 -11.42 -2.56
C GLY A 168 -28.43 -12.06 -1.99
N PRO A 169 -29.39 -11.27 -1.51
CA PRO A 169 -30.62 -11.77 -0.88
C PRO A 169 -31.50 -12.65 -1.81
N GLN A 170 -31.22 -12.64 -3.10
CA GLN A 170 -31.93 -13.41 -4.13
C GLN A 170 -31.41 -14.84 -4.31
N PHE A 171 -30.33 -15.22 -3.61
CA PHE A 171 -29.72 -16.55 -3.60
C PHE A 171 -29.82 -17.17 -2.20
#